data_AF-A0A1V5HPM5-F1
#
_entry.id   AF-A0A1V5HPM5-F1
#
_cell.length_a   1.000
_cell.length_b   1.000
_cell.length_c   1.000
_cell.angle_alpha   90.00
_cell.angle_beta   90.00
_cell.angle_gamma   90.00
#
_symmetry.space_group_name_H-M   'P 1'
#
loop_
_entity.id
_entity.type
_entity.pdbx_description
1 polymer ?
#
loop_
_entity_poly.entity_id
_entity_poly.type
_entity_poly.pdbx_seq_one_letter_code
_entity_poly.pdbx_strand_id
1 'polypeptide(L)'
;MSVLFSFIGMSDPVLNCRDAAMLHIVRHYHPAVVFLYFTKGVIKRNRDRFFAKTVKALYSDIEVREIYREQLEAPHLFWQIDDDIKQILLGIHKEFPNQEILINVTSGTQQMTGSLMLVCAQLPFPVNLIQVKRPQEIDETKKDNSYLFELTTGEEVLKETLDGIEPENRCLENKKSNITKLIAKQNITTLINNYDYFGALKVAELHQTFFKEELVQLLEKAHLKYMMKKTSAKKIKSDFIFYPVIDESMSKLFDYLLFLQTKVKLSFVSDFFRAVSPAFTFIIIKCLDFCFKINFERNYIIKSPSRKKLQMST
;
A
#
# COMPACT_ATOMS: atom_id res chain seq x y z
N MET A 1 -16.70 2.42 -1.90
CA MET A 1 -17.10 2.26 -3.32
C MET A 1 -15.88 1.75 -4.07
N SER A 2 -16.05 1.19 -5.26
CA SER A 2 -14.93 0.67 -6.05
C SER A 2 -14.94 1.26 -7.46
N VAL A 3 -13.77 1.26 -8.09
CA VAL A 3 -13.56 1.71 -9.46
C VAL A 3 -12.92 0.58 -10.23
N LEU A 4 -13.50 0.18 -11.36
CA LEU A 4 -12.97 -0.88 -12.21
C LEU A 4 -12.21 -0.30 -13.39
N PHE A 5 -10.99 -0.78 -13.63
CA PHE A 5 -10.29 -0.65 -14.90
C PHE A 5 -10.28 -1.99 -15.63
N SER A 6 -10.72 -1.99 -16.89
CA SER A 6 -10.76 -3.18 -17.72
C SER A 6 -10.32 -2.86 -19.15
N PHE A 7 -9.37 -3.64 -19.67
CA PHE A 7 -9.28 -3.79 -21.12
C PHE A 7 -10.55 -4.44 -21.66
N ILE A 8 -10.85 -4.17 -22.92
CA ILE A 8 -11.84 -4.90 -23.68
C ILE A 8 -11.13 -5.91 -24.58
N GLY A 9 -11.42 -7.19 -24.33
CA GLY A 9 -10.94 -8.30 -25.13
C GLY A 9 -11.95 -8.76 -26.17
N MET A 10 -11.53 -9.71 -27.01
CA MET A 10 -12.40 -10.30 -28.04
C MET A 10 -13.54 -11.14 -27.46
N SER A 11 -13.38 -11.61 -26.22
CA SER A 11 -14.39 -12.38 -25.49
C SER A 11 -15.41 -11.49 -24.78
N ASP A 12 -15.14 -10.19 -24.59
CA ASP A 12 -16.07 -9.31 -23.89
C ASP A 12 -17.21 -8.85 -24.83
N PRO A 13 -18.42 -8.58 -24.30
CA PRO A 13 -18.81 -8.63 -22.88
C PRO A 13 -19.36 -9.99 -22.43
N VAL A 14 -19.68 -10.88 -23.38
CA VAL A 14 -20.21 -12.23 -23.16
C VAL A 14 -19.45 -13.16 -24.11
N LEU A 15 -19.21 -14.41 -23.70
CA LEU A 15 -18.67 -15.49 -24.53
C LEU A 15 -19.43 -16.79 -24.23
N ASN A 16 -19.88 -17.52 -25.26
CA ASN A 16 -20.61 -18.79 -25.12
C ASN A 16 -21.82 -18.68 -24.16
N CYS A 17 -22.63 -17.63 -24.32
CA CYS A 17 -23.79 -17.34 -23.46
C CYS A 17 -23.46 -17.17 -21.96
N ARG A 18 -22.21 -16.85 -21.61
CA ARG A 18 -21.78 -16.55 -20.23
C ARG A 18 -21.08 -15.21 -20.18
N ASP A 19 -21.14 -14.54 -19.04
CA ASP A 19 -20.47 -13.26 -18.85
C ASP A 19 -18.97 -13.42 -19.08
N ALA A 20 -18.41 -12.55 -19.90
CA ALA A 20 -16.98 -12.42 -20.01
C ALA A 20 -16.44 -11.68 -18.80
N ALA A 21 -15.11 -11.60 -18.68
CA ALA A 21 -14.49 -11.12 -17.46
C ALA A 21 -14.93 -9.71 -17.05
N MET A 22 -15.05 -8.78 -18.02
CA MET A 22 -15.48 -7.41 -17.70
C MET A 22 -16.88 -7.40 -17.07
N LEU A 23 -17.86 -8.03 -17.71
CA LEU A 23 -19.24 -8.02 -17.24
C LEU A 23 -19.42 -8.82 -15.95
N HIS A 24 -18.70 -9.94 -15.81
CA HIS A 24 -18.74 -10.79 -14.62
C HIS A 24 -18.19 -10.04 -13.39
N ILE A 25 -17.11 -9.27 -13.55
CA ILE A 25 -16.59 -8.42 -12.46
C ILE A 25 -17.60 -7.33 -12.11
N VAL A 26 -18.19 -6.65 -13.10
CA VAL A 26 -19.22 -5.64 -12.86
C VAL A 26 -20.40 -6.22 -12.08
N ARG A 27 -20.86 -7.43 -12.43
CA ARG A 27 -21.98 -8.11 -11.76
C ARG A 27 -21.72 -8.34 -10.28
N HIS A 28 -20.55 -8.84 -9.92
CA HIS A 28 -20.23 -9.25 -8.55
C HIS A 28 -19.68 -8.13 -7.66
N TYR A 29 -19.03 -7.12 -8.24
CA TYR A 29 -18.41 -6.05 -7.46
C TYR A 29 -19.18 -4.72 -7.49
N HIS A 30 -20.14 -4.56 -8.42
CA HIS A 30 -20.98 -3.36 -8.59
C HIS A 30 -20.18 -2.05 -8.41
N PRO A 31 -19.14 -1.82 -9.23
CA PRO A 31 -18.29 -0.64 -9.08
C PRO A 31 -19.05 0.64 -9.41
N ALA A 32 -18.72 1.74 -8.72
CA ALA A 32 -19.35 3.03 -8.98
C ALA A 32 -18.96 3.61 -10.34
N VAL A 33 -17.72 3.34 -10.77
CA VAL A 33 -17.18 3.80 -12.06
C VAL A 33 -16.44 2.66 -12.74
N VAL A 34 -16.66 2.51 -14.05
CA VAL A 34 -15.99 1.53 -14.91
C VAL A 34 -15.24 2.26 -16.03
N PHE A 35 -13.93 2.07 -16.09
CA PHE A 35 -13.05 2.51 -17.16
C PHE A 35 -12.83 1.36 -18.15
N LEU A 36 -13.32 1.52 -19.37
CA LEU A 36 -13.19 0.56 -20.46
C LEU A 36 -12.13 1.04 -21.45
N TYR A 37 -11.09 0.24 -21.65
CA TYR A 37 -9.96 0.57 -22.52
C TYR A 37 -10.02 -0.22 -23.83
N PHE A 38 -10.06 0.51 -24.94
CA PHE A 38 -10.24 -0.03 -26.28
C PHE A 38 -8.99 0.17 -27.14
N THR A 39 -8.44 -0.94 -27.64
CA THR A 39 -7.42 -0.95 -28.70
C THR A 39 -8.08 -0.95 -30.06
N LYS A 40 -7.33 -0.57 -31.11
CA LYS A 40 -7.84 -0.50 -32.49
C LYS A 40 -8.65 -1.74 -32.92
N GLY A 41 -8.21 -2.93 -32.52
CA GLY A 41 -8.86 -4.20 -32.88
C GLY A 41 -10.30 -4.36 -32.35
N VAL A 42 -10.63 -3.73 -31.22
CA VAL A 42 -11.95 -3.85 -30.58
C VAL A 42 -12.82 -2.60 -30.69
N ILE A 43 -12.26 -1.45 -31.12
CA ILE A 43 -13.03 -0.20 -31.27
C ILE A 43 -14.26 -0.37 -32.16
N LYS A 44 -14.13 -1.10 -33.28
CA LYS A 44 -15.26 -1.37 -34.20
C LYS A 44 -16.43 -2.11 -33.54
N ARG A 45 -16.15 -2.89 -32.49
CA ARG A 45 -17.17 -3.62 -31.72
C ARG A 45 -17.89 -2.73 -30.72
N ASN A 46 -17.37 -1.54 -30.41
CA ASN A 46 -18.05 -0.57 -29.54
C ASN A 46 -18.90 0.45 -30.31
N ARG A 47 -19.59 0.01 -31.38
CA ARG A 47 -20.49 0.87 -32.13
C ARG A 47 -21.62 1.36 -31.21
N ASP A 48 -21.96 2.64 -31.31
CA ASP A 48 -23.04 3.26 -30.51
C ASP A 48 -22.92 3.03 -29.00
N ARG A 49 -21.66 2.96 -28.50
CA ARG A 49 -21.30 2.71 -27.09
C ARG A 49 -21.87 1.41 -26.55
N PHE A 50 -21.89 0.37 -27.38
CA PHE A 50 -22.37 -0.98 -27.08
C PHE A 50 -21.99 -1.47 -25.68
N PHE A 51 -20.70 -1.40 -25.32
CA PHE A 51 -20.22 -1.93 -24.03
C PHE A 51 -20.73 -1.10 -22.84
N ALA A 52 -20.79 0.23 -22.97
CA ALA A 52 -21.34 1.09 -21.94
C ALA A 52 -22.84 0.82 -21.71
N LYS A 53 -23.60 0.59 -22.79
CA LYS A 53 -25.02 0.21 -22.70
C LYS A 53 -25.21 -1.15 -22.05
N THR A 54 -24.37 -2.14 -22.34
CA THR A 54 -24.42 -3.45 -21.65
C THR A 54 -24.18 -3.31 -20.15
N VAL A 55 -23.18 -2.51 -19.73
CA VAL A 55 -22.93 -2.23 -18.30
C VAL A 55 -24.11 -1.51 -17.66
N LYS A 56 -24.69 -0.50 -18.34
CA LYS A 56 -25.85 0.26 -17.86
C LYS A 56 -27.14 -0.55 -17.79
N ALA A 57 -27.32 -1.52 -18.70
CA ALA A 57 -28.44 -2.44 -18.66
C ALA A 57 -28.36 -3.38 -17.45
N LEU A 58 -27.13 -3.71 -17.01
CA LEU A 58 -26.92 -4.53 -15.82
C LEU A 58 -27.15 -3.69 -14.56
N TYR A 59 -26.54 -2.49 -14.52
CA TYR A 59 -26.67 -1.55 -13.43
C TYR A 59 -26.67 -0.11 -13.94
N SER A 60 -27.84 0.54 -13.89
CA SER A 60 -28.05 1.87 -14.46
C SER A 60 -27.30 3.00 -13.73
N ASP A 61 -26.88 2.77 -12.49
CA ASP A 61 -26.21 3.73 -11.62
C ASP A 61 -24.69 3.81 -11.85
N ILE A 62 -24.07 2.81 -12.48
CA ILE A 62 -22.63 2.77 -12.76
C ILE A 62 -22.21 3.84 -13.77
N GLU A 63 -21.26 4.69 -13.45
CA GLU A 63 -20.64 5.59 -14.44
C GLU A 63 -19.69 4.82 -15.37
N VAL A 64 -19.83 4.97 -16.69
CA VAL A 64 -18.95 4.29 -17.66
C VAL A 64 -18.12 5.30 -18.44
N ARG A 65 -16.80 5.15 -18.37
CA ARG A 65 -15.80 5.97 -19.07
C ARG A 65 -15.03 5.12 -20.06
N GLU A 66 -14.98 5.57 -21.30
CA GLU A 66 -14.36 4.84 -22.40
C GLU A 66 -13.07 5.51 -22.82
N ILE A 67 -12.00 4.74 -22.95
CA ILE A 67 -10.66 5.18 -23.32
C ILE A 67 -10.31 4.55 -24.65
N TYR A 68 -10.20 5.37 -25.70
CA TYR A 68 -9.92 4.92 -27.05
C TYR A 68 -8.44 5.12 -27.40
N ARG A 69 -7.81 4.09 -27.98
CA ARG A 69 -6.45 4.13 -28.52
C ARG A 69 -6.42 3.55 -29.94
N GLU A 70 -6.84 4.38 -30.88
CA GLU A 70 -6.94 4.03 -32.31
C GLU A 70 -5.58 3.75 -32.97
N GLN A 71 -4.51 4.34 -32.43
CA GLN A 71 -3.14 4.22 -32.93
C GLN A 71 -2.50 2.87 -32.56
N LEU A 72 -3.13 2.08 -31.68
CA LEU A 72 -2.55 0.88 -31.11
C LEU A 72 -2.84 -0.35 -31.99
N GLU A 73 -2.07 -0.48 -33.08
CA GLU A 73 -2.20 -1.58 -34.05
C GLU A 73 -1.57 -2.90 -33.59
N ALA A 74 -0.52 -2.83 -32.77
CA ALA A 74 0.29 -3.98 -32.38
C ALA A 74 0.32 -4.21 -30.85
N PRO A 75 -0.82 -4.54 -30.21
CA PRO A 75 -0.91 -4.77 -28.75
C PRO A 75 -0.09 -5.97 -28.25
N HIS A 76 0.57 -6.70 -29.16
CA HIS A 76 1.49 -7.79 -28.86
C HIS A 76 2.93 -7.33 -28.61
N LEU A 77 3.26 -6.06 -28.93
CA LEU A 77 4.58 -5.49 -28.67
C LEU A 77 4.62 -4.92 -27.25
N PHE A 78 5.56 -5.41 -26.45
CA PHE A 78 5.81 -4.91 -25.09
C PHE A 78 6.21 -3.43 -25.09
N TRP A 79 5.92 -2.72 -23.99
CA TRP A 79 6.26 -1.30 -23.75
C TRP A 79 5.45 -0.24 -24.50
N GLN A 80 4.53 -0.61 -25.40
CA GLN A 80 3.70 0.38 -26.12
C GLN A 80 2.57 0.98 -25.28
N ILE A 81 2.16 0.28 -24.21
CA ILE A 81 0.96 0.62 -23.42
C ILE A 81 1.28 0.95 -21.96
N ASP A 82 2.47 0.60 -21.49
CA ASP A 82 2.80 0.57 -20.06
C ASP A 82 2.71 1.96 -19.43
N ASP A 83 3.30 2.96 -20.10
CA ASP A 83 3.23 4.35 -19.66
C ASP A 83 1.80 4.90 -19.73
N ASP A 84 1.04 4.56 -20.77
CA ASP A 84 -0.36 4.98 -20.93
C ASP A 84 -1.23 4.42 -19.80
N ILE A 85 -1.15 3.11 -19.55
CA ILE A 85 -1.83 2.43 -18.44
C ILE A 85 -1.43 3.06 -17.11
N LYS A 86 -0.13 3.28 -16.89
CA LYS A 86 0.37 3.88 -15.65
C LYS A 86 -0.22 5.27 -15.42
N GLN A 87 -0.26 6.12 -16.44
CA GLN A 87 -0.87 7.46 -16.34
C GLN A 87 -2.37 7.38 -16.07
N ILE A 88 -3.08 6.45 -16.72
CA ILE A 88 -4.50 6.22 -16.48
C ILE A 88 -4.74 5.81 -15.03
N LEU A 89 -4.01 4.82 -14.51
CA LEU A 89 -4.19 4.32 -13.15
C LEU A 89 -3.81 5.38 -12.10
N LEU A 90 -2.76 6.18 -12.34
CA LEU A 90 -2.42 7.32 -11.50
C LEU A 90 -3.52 8.39 -11.52
N GLY A 91 -4.11 8.65 -12.68
CA GLY A 91 -5.25 9.56 -12.84
C GLY A 91 -6.48 9.08 -12.07
N ILE A 92 -6.82 7.79 -12.20
CA ILE A 92 -7.92 7.16 -11.46
C ILE A 92 -7.68 7.29 -9.96
N HIS A 93 -6.48 6.97 -9.46
CA HIS A 93 -6.19 7.11 -8.04
C HIS A 93 -6.24 8.57 -7.56
N LYS A 94 -5.78 9.53 -8.37
CA LYS A 94 -5.87 10.95 -8.03
C LYS A 94 -7.31 11.44 -7.92
N GLU A 95 -8.18 10.97 -8.79
CA GLU A 95 -9.61 11.30 -8.76
C GLU A 95 -10.35 10.57 -7.63
N PHE A 96 -9.96 9.33 -7.34
CA PHE A 96 -10.58 8.46 -6.33
C PHE A 96 -9.58 7.98 -5.26
N PRO A 97 -8.98 8.88 -4.44
CA PRO A 97 -7.80 8.58 -3.60
C PRO A 97 -8.04 7.56 -2.49
N ASN A 98 -9.30 7.32 -2.10
CA ASN A 98 -9.68 6.42 -1.01
C ASN A 98 -10.60 5.28 -1.46
N GLN A 99 -10.81 5.10 -2.77
CA GLN A 99 -11.65 4.02 -3.29
C GLN A 99 -10.82 2.80 -3.67
N GLU A 100 -11.43 1.62 -3.59
CA GLU A 100 -10.78 0.40 -4.05
C GLU A 100 -10.70 0.39 -5.58
N ILE A 101 -9.50 0.27 -6.12
CA ILE A 101 -9.27 0.16 -7.56
C ILE A 101 -9.19 -1.32 -7.91
N LEU A 102 -10.20 -1.81 -8.63
CA LEU A 102 -10.29 -3.15 -9.18
C LEU A 102 -9.67 -3.15 -10.57
N ILE A 103 -8.80 -4.12 -10.83
CA ILE A 103 -8.11 -4.26 -12.12
C ILE A 103 -8.50 -5.61 -12.72
N ASN A 104 -9.20 -5.61 -13.85
CA ASN A 104 -9.45 -6.82 -14.61
C ASN A 104 -8.14 -7.31 -15.25
N VAL A 105 -7.64 -8.45 -14.79
CA VAL A 105 -6.43 -9.09 -15.33
C VAL A 105 -6.74 -10.32 -16.19
N THR A 106 -7.92 -10.34 -16.81
CA THR A 106 -8.39 -11.44 -17.66
C THR A 106 -8.69 -10.97 -19.08
N SER A 107 -9.30 -9.80 -19.23
CA SER A 107 -9.61 -9.21 -20.54
C SER A 107 -8.38 -8.58 -21.20
N GLY A 108 -8.36 -8.60 -22.53
CA GLY A 108 -7.23 -8.14 -23.35
C GLY A 108 -6.34 -9.28 -23.84
N THR A 109 -5.26 -8.95 -24.55
CA THR A 109 -4.27 -9.94 -24.97
C THR A 109 -3.40 -10.35 -23.78
N GLN A 110 -2.74 -11.52 -23.86
CA GLN A 110 -1.83 -11.97 -22.80
C GLN A 110 -0.70 -10.97 -22.54
N GLN A 111 -0.20 -10.31 -23.58
CA GLN A 111 0.83 -9.27 -23.50
C GLN A 111 0.32 -8.01 -22.79
N MET A 112 -0.91 -7.58 -23.11
CA MET A 112 -1.52 -6.43 -22.44
C MET A 112 -1.73 -6.70 -20.95
N THR A 113 -2.27 -7.86 -20.60
CA THR A 113 -2.48 -8.27 -19.21
C THR A 113 -1.16 -8.40 -18.45
N GLY A 114 -0.12 -8.96 -19.08
CA GLY A 114 1.22 -9.02 -18.49
C GLY A 114 1.80 -7.64 -18.18
N SER A 115 1.65 -6.70 -19.11
CA SER A 115 2.10 -5.31 -18.94
C SER A 115 1.30 -4.59 -17.84
N LEU A 116 -0.02 -4.78 -17.81
CA LEU A 116 -0.89 -4.25 -16.76
C LEU A 116 -0.50 -4.79 -15.38
N MET A 117 -0.24 -6.10 -15.25
CA MET A 117 0.21 -6.70 -13.99
C MET A 117 1.56 -6.11 -13.55
N LEU A 118 2.51 -5.92 -14.48
CA LEU A 118 3.81 -5.31 -14.18
C LEU A 118 3.66 -3.87 -13.68
N VAL A 119 2.85 -3.05 -14.37
CA VAL A 119 2.55 -1.68 -13.96
C VAL A 119 1.90 -1.67 -12.58
N CYS A 120 0.87 -2.49 -12.36
CA CYS A 120 0.16 -2.59 -11.08
C CYS A 120 1.10 -2.98 -9.92
N ALA A 121 2.09 -3.84 -10.18
CA ALA A 121 3.07 -4.25 -9.17
C ALA A 121 3.98 -3.09 -8.72
N GLN A 122 4.12 -2.05 -9.54
CA GLN A 122 5.00 -0.90 -9.30
C GLN A 122 4.27 0.36 -8.82
N LEU A 123 2.93 0.38 -8.84
CA LEU A 123 2.14 1.55 -8.42
C LEU A 123 2.47 1.95 -6.97
N PRO A 124 2.38 3.26 -6.63
CA PRO A 124 2.62 3.77 -5.28
C PRO A 124 1.41 3.63 -4.34
N PHE A 125 0.38 2.90 -4.75
CA PHE A 125 -0.84 2.64 -3.99
C PHE A 125 -1.32 1.19 -4.25
N PRO A 126 -2.10 0.62 -3.34
CA PRO A 126 -2.64 -0.73 -3.52
C PRO A 126 -3.76 -0.76 -4.57
N VAL A 127 -3.82 -1.86 -5.31
CA VAL A 127 -4.90 -2.19 -6.25
C VAL A 127 -5.31 -3.64 -6.03
N ASN A 128 -6.56 -4.00 -6.37
CA ASN A 128 -7.06 -5.37 -6.28
C ASN A 128 -7.11 -5.98 -7.68
N LEU A 129 -6.27 -7.00 -7.93
CA LEU A 129 -6.24 -7.68 -9.23
C LEU A 129 -7.31 -8.76 -9.24
N ILE A 130 -8.22 -8.69 -10.22
CA ILE A 130 -9.35 -9.61 -10.35
C ILE A 130 -9.16 -10.47 -11.59
N GLN A 131 -8.99 -11.77 -11.37
CA GLN A 131 -8.96 -12.77 -12.44
C GLN A 131 -10.30 -13.50 -12.49
N VAL A 132 -10.86 -13.72 -13.68
CA VAL A 132 -12.11 -14.44 -13.86
C VAL A 132 -11.81 -15.80 -14.49
N LYS A 133 -12.18 -16.89 -13.79
CA LYS A 133 -12.05 -18.25 -14.33
C LYS A 133 -12.98 -18.45 -15.51
N ARG A 134 -12.58 -19.30 -16.46
CA ARG A 134 -13.50 -19.73 -17.53
C ARG A 134 -14.68 -20.51 -16.93
N PRO A 135 -15.89 -20.40 -17.51
CA PRO A 135 -17.02 -21.26 -17.15
C PRO A 135 -16.65 -22.74 -17.35
N GLN A 136 -17.15 -23.63 -16.48
CA GLN A 136 -16.89 -25.08 -16.59
C GLN A 136 -17.70 -25.72 -17.72
N GLU A 137 -18.94 -25.28 -17.91
CA GLU A 137 -19.80 -25.70 -19.01
C GLU A 137 -19.71 -24.69 -20.15
N ILE A 138 -19.09 -25.10 -21.25
CA ILE A 138 -18.99 -24.32 -22.48
C ILE A 138 -19.80 -25.05 -23.54
N ASP A 139 -20.78 -24.36 -24.12
CA ASP A 139 -21.43 -24.84 -25.34
C ASP A 139 -20.46 -24.63 -26.53
N GLU A 140 -19.76 -25.69 -26.93
CA GLU A 140 -18.78 -25.63 -28.02
C GLU A 140 -19.40 -25.33 -29.38
N THR A 141 -20.73 -25.40 -29.50
CA THR A 141 -21.45 -25.10 -30.76
C THR A 141 -21.61 -23.59 -30.98
N LYS A 142 -21.51 -22.76 -29.93
CA LYS A 142 -21.67 -21.30 -29.98
C LYS A 142 -20.37 -20.57 -29.67
N LYS A 143 -19.34 -20.80 -30.48
CA LYS A 143 -17.98 -20.24 -30.28
C LYS A 143 -17.83 -18.76 -30.65
N ASP A 144 -18.76 -18.19 -31.42
CA ASP A 144 -18.62 -16.83 -31.95
C ASP A 144 -19.76 -15.91 -31.46
N ASN A 145 -19.36 -14.81 -30.84
CA ASN A 145 -20.25 -13.78 -30.31
C ASN A 145 -20.28 -12.54 -31.22
N SER A 146 -19.67 -12.62 -32.41
CA SER A 146 -19.62 -11.52 -33.38
C SER A 146 -21.01 -11.04 -33.81
N TYR A 147 -21.99 -11.95 -33.88
CA TYR A 147 -23.38 -11.62 -34.25
C TYR A 147 -24.06 -10.64 -33.28
N LEU A 148 -23.68 -10.65 -32.00
CA LEU A 148 -24.28 -9.76 -30.98
C LEU A 148 -23.98 -8.29 -31.27
N PHE A 149 -22.81 -7.99 -31.84
CA PHE A 149 -22.41 -6.62 -32.16
C PHE A 149 -23.09 -6.06 -33.41
N GLU A 150 -23.63 -6.93 -34.27
CA GLU A 150 -24.34 -6.53 -35.49
C GLU A 150 -25.84 -6.39 -35.28
N LEU A 151 -26.41 -7.22 -34.38
CA LEU A 151 -27.85 -7.37 -34.22
C LEU A 151 -28.44 -6.61 -33.03
N THR A 152 -27.61 -6.15 -32.08
CA THR A 152 -28.11 -5.57 -30.82
C THR A 152 -27.45 -4.24 -30.47
N THR A 153 -28.13 -3.47 -29.63
CA THR A 153 -27.64 -2.16 -29.14
C THR A 153 -26.87 -2.26 -27.82
N GLY A 154 -26.66 -3.46 -27.29
CA GLY A 154 -25.92 -3.74 -26.05
C GLY A 154 -26.80 -4.12 -24.86
N GLU A 155 -28.05 -3.63 -24.78
CA GLU A 155 -28.96 -3.95 -23.67
C GLU A 155 -29.50 -5.40 -23.74
N GLU A 156 -29.74 -5.87 -24.96
CA GLU A 156 -30.30 -7.21 -25.23
C GLU A 156 -29.29 -8.32 -24.94
N VAL A 157 -28.00 -8.00 -24.84
CA VAL A 157 -26.92 -8.93 -24.49
C VAL A 157 -27.21 -9.65 -23.16
N LEU A 158 -27.87 -8.96 -22.22
CA LEU A 158 -28.23 -9.55 -20.93
C LEU A 158 -29.35 -10.60 -21.01
N LYS A 159 -30.09 -10.66 -22.12
CA LYS A 159 -31.10 -11.69 -22.36
C LYS A 159 -30.48 -12.97 -22.94
N GLU A 160 -29.33 -12.84 -23.59
CA GLU A 160 -28.59 -13.94 -24.24
C GLU A 160 -27.59 -14.62 -23.28
N THR A 161 -27.33 -14.03 -22.12
CA THR A 161 -26.48 -14.60 -21.08
C THR A 161 -27.29 -15.54 -20.17
N LEU A 162 -26.74 -16.73 -19.93
CA LEU A 162 -27.22 -17.71 -18.95
C LEU A 162 -26.84 -17.30 -17.52
N ASP A 163 -25.95 -16.32 -17.37
CA ASP A 163 -25.60 -15.74 -16.09
C ASP A 163 -26.70 -14.75 -15.68
N GLY A 164 -27.76 -15.31 -15.08
CA GLY A 164 -28.94 -14.61 -14.60
C GLY A 164 -28.69 -13.75 -13.35
N ILE A 165 -29.64 -13.76 -12.40
CA ILE A 165 -29.64 -12.83 -11.26
C ILE A 165 -28.46 -13.11 -10.30
N GLU A 166 -28.03 -14.37 -10.13
CA GLU A 166 -26.88 -14.73 -9.28
C GLU A 166 -26.06 -15.91 -9.86
N PRO A 167 -25.16 -15.66 -10.83
CA PRO A 167 -24.24 -16.69 -11.32
C PRO A 167 -23.17 -17.03 -10.29
N GLU A 168 -22.54 -18.20 -10.42
CA GLU A 168 -21.37 -18.57 -9.60
C GLU A 168 -20.27 -17.51 -9.74
N ASN A 169 -19.73 -17.06 -8.60
CA ASN A 169 -18.65 -16.08 -8.62
C ASN A 169 -17.33 -16.73 -9.05
N ARG A 170 -16.98 -16.54 -10.33
CA ARG A 170 -15.71 -16.98 -10.94
C ARG A 170 -14.53 -16.04 -10.69
N CYS A 171 -14.70 -14.97 -9.91
CA CYS A 171 -13.64 -14.02 -9.62
C CYS A 171 -12.66 -14.57 -8.58
N LEU A 172 -11.37 -14.38 -8.85
CA LEU A 172 -10.26 -14.66 -7.97
C LEU A 172 -9.53 -13.34 -7.69
N GLU A 173 -9.53 -12.94 -6.42
CA GLU A 173 -8.81 -11.76 -5.96
C GLU A 173 -7.35 -12.08 -5.67
N ASN A 174 -6.43 -11.25 -6.17
CA ASN A 174 -5.03 -11.33 -5.81
C ASN A 174 -4.52 -10.00 -5.25
N LYS A 175 -4.42 -9.93 -3.91
CA LYS A 175 -3.98 -8.74 -3.15
C LYS A 175 -2.47 -8.70 -2.86
N LYS A 176 -1.71 -9.74 -3.25
CA LYS A 176 -0.38 -10.01 -2.66
C LYS A 176 0.83 -9.52 -3.47
N SER A 177 0.65 -8.92 -4.65
CA SER A 177 1.73 -8.76 -5.63
C SER A 177 2.24 -7.34 -5.87
N ASN A 178 2.17 -6.43 -4.89
CA ASN A 178 2.79 -5.11 -5.06
C ASN A 178 4.27 -5.15 -4.63
N ILE A 179 5.17 -5.06 -5.62
CA ILE A 179 6.62 -5.08 -5.46
C ILE A 179 7.11 -3.85 -4.70
N THR A 180 6.54 -2.67 -4.96
CA THR A 180 6.89 -1.43 -4.25
C THR A 180 6.69 -1.59 -2.74
N LYS A 181 5.57 -2.18 -2.32
CA LYS A 181 5.32 -2.48 -0.90
C LYS A 181 6.35 -3.47 -0.31
N LEU A 182 6.75 -4.49 -1.07
CA LEU A 182 7.74 -5.48 -0.62
C LEU A 182 9.12 -4.83 -0.41
N ILE A 183 9.56 -4.02 -1.37
CA ILE A 183 10.83 -3.28 -1.28
C ILE A 183 10.80 -2.30 -0.10
N ALA A 184 9.71 -1.53 0.05
CA ALA A 184 9.56 -0.62 1.18
C ALA A 184 9.60 -1.36 2.52
N LYS A 185 8.93 -2.51 2.64
CA LYS A 185 8.98 -3.35 3.85
C LYS A 185 10.39 -3.85 4.15
N GLN A 186 11.11 -4.31 3.14
CA GLN A 186 12.49 -4.76 3.29
C GLN A 186 13.40 -3.61 3.75
N ASN A 187 13.28 -2.43 3.15
CA ASN A 187 14.03 -1.24 3.53
C ASN A 187 13.75 -0.82 4.98
N ILE A 188 12.48 -0.74 5.38
CA ILE A 188 12.07 -0.43 6.76
C ILE A 188 12.67 -1.45 7.73
N THR A 189 12.59 -2.74 7.40
CA THR A 189 13.15 -3.82 8.25
C THR A 189 14.67 -3.68 8.41
N THR A 190 15.39 -3.43 7.32
CA THR A 190 16.85 -3.22 7.34
C THR A 190 17.22 -2.01 8.19
N LEU A 191 16.48 -0.89 8.06
CA LEU A 191 16.72 0.32 8.83
C LEU A 191 16.46 0.11 10.32
N ILE A 192 15.37 -0.60 10.68
CA ILE A 192 15.08 -1.00 12.07
C ILE A 192 16.21 -1.86 12.65
N ASN A 193 16.69 -2.85 11.89
CA ASN A 193 17.77 -3.75 12.33
C ASN A 193 19.08 -3.00 12.59
N ASN A 194 19.30 -1.89 11.89
CA ASN A 194 20.43 -0.99 12.07
C ASN A 194 20.15 0.15 13.07
N TYR A 195 19.06 0.09 13.84
CA TYR A 195 18.63 1.12 14.79
C TYR A 195 18.39 2.51 14.17
N ASP A 196 18.26 2.61 12.84
CA ASP A 196 17.92 3.85 12.14
C ASP A 196 16.40 4.01 12.04
N TYR A 197 15.79 4.31 13.18
CA TYR A 197 14.34 4.51 13.28
C TYR A 197 13.87 5.76 12.53
N PHE A 198 14.73 6.76 12.35
CA PHE A 198 14.36 7.98 11.60
C PHE A 198 14.27 7.67 10.10
N GLY A 199 15.27 6.99 9.54
CA GLY A 199 15.23 6.53 8.16
C GLY A 199 14.03 5.61 7.92
N ALA A 200 13.79 4.65 8.83
CA ALA A 200 12.63 3.76 8.74
C ALA A 200 11.30 4.54 8.74
N LEU A 201 11.17 5.54 9.61
CA LEU A 201 10.00 6.42 9.66
C LEU A 201 9.80 7.14 8.32
N LYS A 202 10.85 7.74 7.74
CA LYS A 202 10.76 8.47 6.47
C LYS A 202 10.32 7.57 5.31
N VAL A 203 10.83 6.34 5.24
CA VAL A 203 10.41 5.36 4.22
C VAL A 203 8.95 4.96 4.44
N ALA A 204 8.51 4.77 5.68
CA ALA A 204 7.12 4.43 5.99
C ALA A 204 6.15 5.57 5.64
N GLU A 205 6.50 6.83 5.94
CA GLU A 205 5.73 8.02 5.58
C GLU A 205 5.60 8.17 4.05
N LEU A 206 6.69 7.95 3.30
CA LEU A 206 6.68 8.01 1.84
C LEU A 206 5.71 6.98 1.22
N HIS A 207 5.54 5.83 1.89
CA HIS A 207 4.71 4.71 1.44
C HIS A 207 3.48 4.48 2.32
N GLN A 208 2.94 5.54 2.93
CA GLN A 208 1.83 5.45 3.90
C GLN A 208 0.57 4.75 3.36
N THR A 209 0.36 4.79 2.04
CA THR A 209 -0.76 4.09 1.35
C THR A 209 -0.71 2.57 1.52
N PHE A 210 0.47 1.99 1.80
CA PHE A 210 0.66 0.55 1.92
C PHE A 210 0.66 0.02 3.35
N PHE A 211 0.87 0.89 4.33
CA PHE A 211 1.10 0.53 5.71
C PHE A 211 0.02 1.12 6.61
N LYS A 212 -0.27 0.44 7.71
CA LYS A 212 -1.19 0.98 8.72
C LYS A 212 -0.53 2.18 9.40
N GLU A 213 -1.33 3.16 9.76
CA GLU A 213 -0.88 4.33 10.53
C GLU A 213 -0.15 3.93 11.83
N GLU A 214 -0.59 2.83 12.46
CA GLU A 214 0.04 2.24 13.64
C GLU A 214 1.55 1.98 13.43
N LEU A 215 1.98 1.53 12.25
CA LEU A 215 3.40 1.30 11.96
C LEU A 215 4.19 2.61 12.05
N VAL A 216 3.66 3.69 11.48
CA VAL A 216 4.29 5.02 11.47
C VAL A 216 4.40 5.55 12.90
N GLN A 217 3.33 5.43 13.68
CA GLN A 217 3.31 5.83 15.10
C GLN A 217 4.33 5.03 15.93
N LEU A 218 4.46 3.73 15.71
CA LEU A 218 5.45 2.89 16.39
C LEU A 218 6.89 3.26 16.02
N LEU A 219 7.15 3.57 14.75
CA LEU A 219 8.46 4.03 14.29
C LEU A 219 8.83 5.40 14.87
N GLU A 220 7.88 6.34 14.91
CA GLU A 220 8.06 7.64 15.55
C GLU A 220 8.36 7.49 17.04
N LYS A 221 7.60 6.62 17.74
CA LYS A 221 7.84 6.32 19.15
C LYS A 221 9.22 5.71 19.39
N ALA A 222 9.65 4.77 18.55
CA ALA A 222 10.98 4.17 18.60
C ALA A 222 12.09 5.22 18.37
N HIS A 223 11.90 6.11 17.41
CA HIS A 223 12.82 7.21 17.14
C HIS A 223 12.93 8.17 18.33
N LEU A 224 11.81 8.59 18.93
CA LEU A 224 11.80 9.45 20.11
C LEU A 224 12.46 8.78 21.31
N LYS A 225 12.26 7.46 21.49
CA LYS A 225 12.96 6.67 22.50
C LYS A 225 14.47 6.67 22.24
N TYR A 226 14.91 6.43 21.00
CA TYR A 226 16.33 6.46 20.63
C TYR A 226 16.98 7.82 20.90
N MET A 227 16.24 8.92 20.68
CA MET A 227 16.67 10.29 20.97
C MET A 227 16.57 10.68 22.47
N MET A 228 16.26 9.72 23.35
CA MET A 228 16.06 9.92 24.80
C MET A 228 14.95 10.94 25.13
N LYS A 229 14.00 11.17 24.22
CA LYS A 229 12.84 12.08 24.39
C LYS A 229 11.64 11.35 25.00
N LYS A 230 11.80 10.79 26.20
CA LYS A 230 10.81 9.92 26.88
C LYS A 230 9.44 10.58 27.05
N THR A 231 9.38 11.87 27.38
CA THR A 231 8.11 12.61 27.56
C THR A 231 7.31 12.66 26.27
N SER A 232 7.95 12.94 25.14
CA SER A 232 7.31 12.94 23.82
C SER A 232 6.91 11.52 23.41
N ALA A 233 7.80 10.53 23.58
CA ALA A 233 7.51 9.13 23.21
C ALA A 233 6.32 8.54 23.97
N LYS A 234 6.12 8.91 25.24
CA LYS A 234 4.98 8.47 26.05
C LYS A 234 3.61 9.00 25.58
N LYS A 235 3.58 10.12 24.84
CA LYS A 235 2.33 10.68 24.30
C LYS A 235 1.74 9.80 23.20
N ILE A 236 2.59 9.06 22.48
CA ILE A 236 2.18 8.13 21.43
C ILE A 236 1.71 6.83 22.10
N LYS A 237 0.42 6.51 21.96
CA LYS A 237 -0.15 5.28 22.49
C LYS A 237 0.35 4.08 21.68
N SER A 238 0.58 2.95 22.34
CA SER A 238 0.93 1.69 21.69
C SER A 238 0.56 0.54 22.60
N ASP A 239 0.18 -0.59 22.01
CA ASP A 239 -0.08 -1.83 22.75
C ASP A 239 1.21 -2.50 23.22
N PHE A 240 2.34 -2.14 22.61
CA PHE A 240 3.66 -2.59 23.01
C PHE A 240 4.23 -1.82 24.21
N ILE A 241 4.92 -2.54 25.09
CA ILE A 241 5.61 -1.98 26.26
C ILE A 241 7.01 -1.49 25.85
N PHE A 242 7.17 -0.17 25.65
CA PHE A 242 8.46 0.45 25.31
C PHE A 242 9.34 0.78 26.52
N TYR A 243 8.75 0.89 27.71
CA TYR A 243 9.43 1.30 28.94
C TYR A 243 9.03 0.36 30.08
N PRO A 244 9.72 -0.79 30.23
CA PRO A 244 9.34 -1.82 31.20
C PRO A 244 9.69 -1.46 32.65
N VAL A 245 10.65 -0.55 32.87
CA VAL A 245 11.08 -0.15 34.21
C VAL A 245 10.19 1.00 34.72
N ILE A 246 9.49 0.76 35.83
CA ILE A 246 8.55 1.72 36.44
C ILE A 246 9.30 2.80 37.22
N ASP A 247 10.33 2.42 38.00
CA ASP A 247 11.12 3.39 38.78
C ASP A 247 11.79 4.40 37.85
N GLU A 248 11.58 5.70 38.09
CA GLU A 248 12.02 6.73 37.17
C GLU A 248 13.55 6.84 37.12
N SER A 249 14.21 6.66 38.26
CA SER A 249 15.67 6.78 38.38
C SER A 249 16.37 5.63 37.64
N MET A 250 15.91 4.40 37.85
CA MET A 250 16.41 3.20 37.19
C MET A 250 15.99 3.14 35.72
N SER A 251 14.82 3.66 35.36
CA SER A 251 14.37 3.70 33.97
C SER A 251 15.26 4.60 33.11
N LYS A 252 15.71 5.75 33.60
CA LYS A 252 16.64 6.63 32.87
C LYS A 252 17.96 5.92 32.62
N LEU A 253 18.51 5.26 33.64
CA LEU A 253 19.74 4.47 33.51
C LEU A 253 19.55 3.32 32.52
N PHE A 254 18.47 2.56 32.65
CA PHE A 254 18.17 1.42 31.78
C PHE A 254 18.07 1.83 30.31
N ASP A 255 17.34 2.90 30.00
CA ASP A 255 17.22 3.42 28.65
C ASP A 255 18.58 3.91 28.10
N TYR A 256 19.41 4.52 28.95
CA TYR A 256 20.75 4.96 28.57
C TYR A 256 21.69 3.78 28.29
N LEU A 257 21.62 2.70 29.07
CA LEU A 257 22.38 1.48 28.83
C LEU A 257 21.97 0.80 27.52
N LEU A 258 20.68 0.77 27.21
CA LEU A 258 20.18 0.30 25.91
C LEU A 258 20.74 1.16 24.76
N PHE A 259 20.76 2.48 24.91
CA PHE A 259 21.38 3.37 23.94
C PHE A 259 22.87 3.07 23.75
N LEU A 260 23.64 2.89 24.83
CA LEU A 260 25.05 2.51 24.74
C LEU A 260 25.24 1.16 24.04
N GLN A 261 24.37 0.19 24.32
CA GLN A 261 24.38 -1.12 23.66
C GLN A 261 24.19 -0.97 22.14
N THR A 262 23.37 -0.02 21.67
CA THR A 262 23.25 0.25 20.22
C THR A 262 24.56 0.71 19.61
N LYS A 263 25.36 1.53 20.31
CA LYS A 263 26.66 2.01 19.82
C LYS A 263 27.67 0.89 19.68
N VAL A 264 27.68 -0.05 20.63
CA VAL A 264 28.51 -1.27 20.54
C VAL A 264 28.09 -2.12 19.35
N LYS A 265 26.78 -2.38 19.18
CA LYS A 265 26.26 -3.20 18.08
C LYS A 265 26.52 -2.60 16.70
N LEU A 266 26.57 -1.27 16.59
CA LEU A 266 26.87 -0.54 15.36
C LEU A 266 28.38 -0.31 15.15
N SER A 267 29.24 -0.88 16.00
CA SER A 267 30.70 -0.69 15.96
C SER A 267 31.14 0.78 16.09
N PHE A 268 30.32 1.63 16.71
CA PHE A 268 30.65 3.03 17.02
C PHE A 268 31.45 3.13 18.32
N VAL A 269 32.66 2.55 18.30
CA VAL A 269 33.53 2.38 19.48
C VAL A 269 33.91 3.73 20.11
N SER A 270 34.24 4.74 19.28
CA SER A 270 34.53 6.11 19.73
C SER A 270 33.37 6.70 20.55
N ASP A 271 32.16 6.61 20.02
CA ASP A 271 30.98 7.21 20.64
C ASP A 271 30.59 6.47 21.91
N PHE A 272 30.76 5.14 21.93
CA PHE A 272 30.60 4.34 23.13
C PHE A 272 31.53 4.82 24.25
N PHE A 273 32.84 4.94 24.01
CA PHE A 273 33.79 5.37 25.03
C PHE A 273 33.51 6.79 25.53
N ARG A 274 33.07 7.70 24.65
CA ARG A 274 32.67 9.05 25.07
C ARG A 274 31.42 9.05 25.96
N ALA A 275 30.49 8.13 25.71
CA ALA A 275 29.21 8.07 26.40
C ALA A 275 29.18 7.09 27.59
N VAL A 276 30.20 6.27 27.83
CA VAL A 276 30.16 5.28 28.92
C VAL A 276 30.36 5.91 30.30
N SER A 277 31.18 6.97 30.41
CA SER A 277 31.55 7.55 31.71
C SER A 277 30.34 7.99 32.56
N PRO A 278 29.33 8.72 32.01
CA PRO A 278 28.13 9.08 32.78
C PRO A 278 27.35 7.88 33.30
N ALA A 279 27.23 6.79 32.52
CA ALA A 279 26.56 5.57 32.97
C ALA A 279 27.31 4.94 34.15
N PHE A 280 28.63 4.82 34.02
CA PHE A 280 29.48 4.20 35.03
C PHE A 280 29.46 4.98 36.34
N THR A 281 29.58 6.31 36.28
CA THR A 281 29.45 7.19 37.45
C THR A 281 28.10 7.03 38.14
N PHE A 282 27.00 7.01 37.38
CA PHE A 282 25.67 6.86 37.95
C PHE A 282 25.48 5.49 38.62
N ILE A 283 25.98 4.41 38.01
CA ILE A 283 25.95 3.06 38.59
C ILE A 283 26.73 3.03 39.91
N ILE A 284 27.95 3.58 39.96
CA ILE A 284 28.76 3.61 41.19
C ILE A 284 28.03 4.37 42.30
N ILE A 285 27.48 5.56 42.00
CA ILE A 285 26.73 6.35 42.98
C ILE A 285 25.55 5.54 43.53
N LYS A 286 24.80 4.85 42.66
CA LYS A 286 23.69 3.98 43.08
C LYS A 286 24.14 2.78 43.90
N CYS A 287 25.28 2.16 43.57
CA CYS A 287 25.86 1.08 44.36
C CYS A 287 26.32 1.56 45.74
N LEU A 288 26.90 2.76 45.85
CA LEU A 288 27.30 3.34 47.13
C LEU A 288 26.10 3.61 48.05
N ASP A 289 25.02 4.15 47.49
CA ASP A 289 23.78 4.38 48.23
C ASP A 289 23.13 3.05 48.66
N PHE A 290 23.05 2.06 47.77
CA PHE A 290 22.40 0.78 48.06
C PHE A 290 23.19 -0.11 49.03
N CYS A 291 24.49 -0.30 48.82
CA CYS A 291 25.31 -1.22 49.61
C CYS A 291 25.80 -0.60 50.92
N PHE A 292 26.13 0.69 50.92
CA PHE A 292 26.78 1.34 52.05
C PHE A 292 25.90 2.39 52.73
N LYS A 293 24.67 2.64 52.23
CA LYS A 293 23.74 3.68 52.72
C LYS A 293 24.37 5.07 52.73
N ILE A 294 25.34 5.30 51.85
CA ILE A 294 26.01 6.59 51.68
C ILE A 294 25.22 7.40 50.66
N ASN A 295 24.42 8.35 51.13
CA ASN A 295 23.70 9.26 50.24
C ASN A 295 24.66 10.33 49.68
N PHE A 296 25.30 9.99 48.57
CA PHE A 296 26.34 10.83 47.96
C PHE A 296 25.82 12.21 47.54
N GLU A 297 24.59 12.27 47.01
CA GLU A 297 23.97 13.50 46.51
C GLU A 297 23.64 14.52 47.61
N ARG A 298 23.21 14.05 48.80
CA ARG A 298 22.92 14.94 49.94
C ARG A 298 24.16 15.33 50.72
N ASN A 299 25.11 14.42 50.88
CA ASN A 299 26.16 14.58 51.90
C ASN A 299 27.48 15.10 51.34
N TYR A 300 27.73 14.97 50.03
CA TYR A 300 29.07 15.20 49.46
C TYR A 300 29.09 15.99 48.14
N ILE A 301 27.93 16.34 47.55
CA ILE A 301 27.88 17.22 46.38
C ILE A 301 27.68 18.68 46.81
N ILE A 302 28.70 19.51 46.61
CA ILE A 302 28.58 20.97 46.73
C ILE A 302 27.83 21.47 45.49
N LYS A 303 26.59 21.95 45.64
CA LYS A 303 25.86 22.60 44.55
C LYS A 303 26.61 23.88 44.17
N SER A 304 27.20 23.91 42.97
CA SER A 304 27.76 25.14 42.41
C SER A 304 26.67 26.21 42.34
N PRO A 305 26.90 27.44 42.84
CA PRO A 305 25.94 28.53 42.70
C PRO A 305 25.65 28.77 41.23
N SER A 306 24.37 28.81 40.88
CA SER A 306 23.90 29.13 39.53
C SER A 306 24.64 30.37 39.00
N ARG A 307 25.31 30.27 37.85
CA ARG A 307 25.85 31.42 37.13
C ARG A 307 24.73 32.47 37.00
N LYS A 308 24.75 33.50 37.84
CA LYS A 308 23.98 34.73 37.61
C LYS A 308 24.40 35.24 36.23
N LYS A 309 23.41 35.51 35.39
CA LYS A 309 23.58 36.19 34.10
C LYS A 309 24.57 37.35 34.30
N LEU A 310 25.72 37.31 33.63
CA LEU A 310 26.44 38.54 33.33
C LEU A 310 25.50 39.35 32.43
N GLN A 311 24.75 40.28 33.02
CA GLN A 311 24.34 41.47 32.31
C GLN A 311 25.62 42.29 32.12
N MET A 312 26.19 42.23 30.92
CA MET A 312 27.09 43.29 30.48
C MET A 312 26.23 44.45 30.00
N SER A 313 26.11 45.46 30.86
CA SER A 313 25.89 46.84 30.47
C SER A 313 27.18 47.39 29.86
N THR A 314 27.16 47.68 28.57
CA THR A 314 27.66 48.91 27.91
C THR A 314 27.48 48.72 26.41
#